data_AF-A0A838UPA1-F1
#
_entry.id   AF-A0A838UPA1-F1
#
_cell.length_a   1.000
_cell.length_b   1.000
_cell.length_c   1.000
_cell.angle_alpha   90.00
_cell.angle_beta   90.00
_cell.angle_gamma   90.00
#
_symmetry.space_group_name_H-M   'P 1'
#
loop_
_entity.id
_entity.type
_entity.pdbx_description
1 polymer ?
#
loop_
_entity_poly.entity_id
_entity_poly.type
_entity_poly.pdbx_seq_one_letter_code
_entity_poly.pdbx_strand_id
1 'polypeptide(L)'
;MNDTKVFYSAKEAQHRLGINANRFNYLVRTGRIKRVVPPGQKLGVYPVVDVDKLATLVNTTLELYDPTVVQVEIATTEDIIDVVSIGATVFHGSTSSVARVANWQRKCPEAIHVLKTGDDEVVGYAILLAMPEERILEILGRKISIDDVTIDDIYDFTPGQPLCIYVREIAVLPSSNKGVESFWGGTLITGIANFLASLGNRKVNIERLYALASTKHGRRASQVMGFDRMSIIPDPNRPNLVAFMLDMQKSTVTFVKQYRENYQKSLADSEPRTTIRMLDEAELQLLESRKGKKKESKKQL
;
A
#
# COMPACT_ATOMS: atom_id res chain seq x y z
N MET A 1 -17.53 -45.12 0.85
CA MET A 1 -17.37 -44.41 2.13
C MET A 1 -15.88 -44.21 2.35
N ASN A 2 -15.39 -42.96 2.30
CA ASN A 2 -13.97 -42.70 2.59
C ASN A 2 -13.79 -42.69 4.10
N ASP A 3 -13.01 -43.64 4.62
CA ASP A 3 -12.58 -43.65 6.02
C ASP A 3 -11.87 -42.34 6.33
N THR A 4 -12.45 -41.53 7.23
CA THR A 4 -11.86 -40.26 7.63
C THR A 4 -10.73 -40.55 8.60
N LYS A 5 -9.52 -40.68 8.06
CA LYS A 5 -8.31 -40.90 8.86
C LYS A 5 -8.11 -39.76 9.85
N VAL A 6 -8.04 -40.09 11.15
CA VAL A 6 -7.95 -39.08 12.23
C VAL A 6 -6.50 -38.82 12.66
N PHE A 7 -5.59 -39.76 12.41
CA PHE A 7 -4.20 -39.69 12.83
C PHE A 7 -3.21 -40.08 11.72
N TYR A 8 -2.05 -39.42 11.71
CA TYR A 8 -0.88 -39.83 10.95
C TYR A 8 0.10 -40.64 11.81
N SER A 9 0.80 -41.58 11.18
CA SER A 9 2.06 -42.11 11.71
C SER A 9 3.19 -41.06 11.60
N ALA A 10 4.31 -41.29 12.27
CA ALA A 10 5.47 -40.38 12.20
C ALA A 10 5.96 -40.19 10.75
N LYS A 11 6.03 -41.28 9.97
CA LYS A 11 6.49 -41.26 8.58
C LYS A 11 5.54 -40.48 7.68
N GLU A 12 4.23 -40.63 7.89
CA GLU A 12 3.21 -39.90 7.12
C GLU A 12 3.21 -38.41 7.47
N ALA A 13 3.35 -38.07 8.74
CA ALA A 13 3.44 -36.67 9.17
C ALA A 13 4.71 -35.99 8.64
N GLN A 14 5.86 -36.68 8.65
CA GLN A 14 7.10 -36.20 8.05
C GLN A 14 6.94 -35.94 6.54
N HIS A 15 6.37 -36.90 5.82
CA HIS A 15 6.10 -36.78 4.40
C HIS A 15 5.14 -35.61 4.11
N ARG A 16 4.07 -35.48 4.91
CA ARG A 16 3.09 -34.41 4.77
C ARG A 16 3.68 -33.02 4.99
N LEU A 17 4.62 -32.90 5.93
CA LEU A 17 5.30 -31.65 6.27
C LEU A 17 6.50 -31.35 5.37
N GLY A 18 6.96 -32.30 4.55
CA GLY A 18 8.17 -32.14 3.74
C GLY A 18 9.46 -31.96 4.56
N ILE A 19 9.54 -32.55 5.77
CA ILE A 19 10.67 -32.39 6.68
C ILE A 19 11.31 -33.72 7.08
N ASN A 20 12.62 -33.69 7.35
CA ASN A 20 13.33 -34.86 7.85
C ASN A 20 12.96 -35.22 9.30
N ALA A 21 13.33 -36.44 9.72
CA ALA A 21 13.01 -36.96 11.04
C ALA A 21 13.57 -36.10 12.19
N ASN A 22 14.75 -35.50 12.03
CA ASN A 22 15.37 -34.67 13.07
C ASN A 22 14.56 -33.41 13.34
N ARG A 23 14.15 -32.68 12.30
CA ARG A 23 13.30 -31.49 12.41
C ARG A 23 11.91 -31.86 12.94
N PHE A 24 11.35 -32.97 12.48
CA PHE A 24 10.07 -33.46 13.00
C PHE A 24 10.12 -33.76 14.50
N ASN A 25 11.14 -34.49 14.96
CA ASN A 25 11.33 -34.82 16.38
C ASN A 25 11.53 -33.55 17.23
N TYR A 26 12.22 -32.54 16.71
CA TYR A 26 12.34 -31.24 17.36
C TYR A 26 10.97 -30.56 17.54
N LEU A 27 10.12 -30.55 16.52
CA LEU A 27 8.78 -29.95 16.58
C LEU A 27 7.85 -30.70 17.55
N VAL A 28 7.98 -32.03 17.62
CA VAL A 28 7.27 -32.83 18.62
C VAL A 28 7.77 -32.54 20.03
N ARG A 29 9.09 -32.51 20.25
CA ARG A 29 9.71 -32.26 21.56
C ARG A 29 9.39 -30.85 22.10
N THR A 30 9.29 -29.87 21.21
CA THR A 30 8.93 -28.47 21.57
C THR A 30 7.43 -28.25 21.70
N GLY A 31 6.60 -29.30 21.54
CA GLY A 31 5.15 -29.21 21.67
C GLY A 31 4.44 -28.52 20.50
N ARG A 32 5.16 -28.24 19.40
CA ARG A 32 4.57 -27.67 18.17
C ARG A 32 3.72 -28.69 17.40
N ILE A 33 4.02 -29.98 17.54
CA ILE A 33 3.18 -31.08 17.05
C ILE A 33 2.80 -31.94 18.25
N LYS A 34 1.49 -32.09 18.48
CA LYS A 34 0.98 -32.93 19.57
C LYS A 34 1.18 -34.40 19.23
N ARG A 35 1.94 -35.11 20.07
CA ARG A 35 2.05 -36.58 20.03
C ARG A 35 0.97 -37.18 20.92
N VAL A 36 0.19 -38.11 20.40
CA VAL A 36 -0.81 -38.89 21.14
C VAL A 36 -0.37 -40.34 21.14
N VAL A 37 -0.42 -41.02 22.29
CA VAL A 37 -0.18 -42.46 22.39
C VAL A 37 -1.52 -43.12 22.71
N PRO A 38 -2.15 -43.82 21.76
CA PRO A 38 -3.42 -44.47 22.01
C PRO A 38 -3.28 -45.57 23.08
N PRO A 39 -4.35 -45.86 23.85
CA PRO A 39 -4.32 -46.94 24.83
C PRO A 39 -3.90 -48.27 24.20
N GLY A 40 -2.95 -48.98 24.84
CA GLY A 40 -2.45 -50.28 24.37
C GLY A 40 -1.41 -50.22 23.24
N GLN A 41 -1.03 -49.03 22.75
CA GLN A 41 -0.02 -48.87 21.71
C GLN A 41 1.30 -48.35 22.28
N LYS A 42 2.42 -48.85 21.73
CA LYS A 42 3.77 -48.36 22.08
C LYS A 42 4.20 -47.17 21.23
N LEU A 43 3.62 -47.02 20.03
CA LEU A 43 3.96 -45.98 19.07
C LEU A 43 3.03 -44.78 19.22
N GLY A 44 3.60 -43.58 19.09
CA GLY A 44 2.81 -42.36 19.06
C GLY A 44 2.26 -42.09 17.66
N VAL A 45 1.09 -41.45 17.61
CA VAL A 45 0.43 -40.94 16.42
C VAL A 45 0.21 -39.44 16.54
N TYR A 46 -0.12 -38.80 15.42
CA TYR A 46 -0.19 -37.34 15.32
C TYR A 46 -1.54 -36.93 14.73
N PRO A 47 -2.32 -36.04 15.39
CA PRO A 47 -3.61 -35.62 14.87
C PRO A 47 -3.47 -35.01 13.47
N VAL A 48 -4.31 -35.45 12.53
CA VAL A 48 -4.29 -34.95 11.14
C VAL A 48 -4.46 -33.42 11.11
N VAL A 49 -5.38 -32.89 11.92
CA VAL A 49 -5.66 -31.45 12.01
C VAL A 49 -4.42 -30.63 12.40
N ASP A 50 -3.60 -31.12 13.34
CA ASP A 50 -2.42 -30.40 13.80
C ASP A 50 -1.29 -30.44 12.75
N VAL A 51 -1.08 -31.61 12.14
CA VAL A 51 -0.06 -31.81 11.10
C VAL A 51 -0.42 -31.03 9.84
N ASP A 52 -1.68 -31.06 9.40
CA ASP A 52 -2.13 -30.31 8.22
C ASP A 52 -2.07 -28.81 8.45
N LYS A 53 -2.49 -28.31 9.62
CA LYS A 53 -2.36 -26.89 9.96
C LYS A 53 -0.89 -26.43 9.90
N LEU A 54 0.02 -27.26 10.40
CA LEU A 54 1.45 -26.96 10.35
C LEU A 54 2.02 -27.10 8.94
N ALA A 55 1.57 -28.07 8.15
CA ALA A 55 1.96 -28.24 6.75
C ALA A 55 1.50 -27.04 5.91
N THR A 56 0.29 -26.54 6.13
CA THR A 56 -0.17 -25.28 5.53
C THR A 56 0.76 -24.14 5.93
N LEU A 57 1.10 -23.99 7.21
CA LEU A 57 2.01 -22.93 7.64
C LEU A 57 3.40 -23.05 7.02
N VAL A 58 3.98 -24.27 6.96
CA VAL A 58 5.31 -24.52 6.39
C VAL A 58 5.31 -24.31 4.89
N ASN A 59 4.29 -24.78 4.17
CA ASN A 59 4.17 -24.58 2.73
C ASN A 59 3.90 -23.12 2.39
N THR A 60 3.02 -22.44 3.12
CA THR A 60 2.88 -20.98 3.01
C THR A 60 4.22 -20.30 3.31
N THR A 61 4.97 -20.72 4.34
CA THR A 61 6.28 -20.13 4.64
C THR A 61 7.29 -20.41 3.53
N LEU A 62 7.35 -21.62 2.99
CA LEU A 62 8.28 -21.99 1.91
C LEU A 62 7.90 -21.33 0.59
N GLU A 63 6.62 -21.19 0.27
CA GLU A 63 6.12 -20.37 -0.86
C GLU A 63 6.39 -18.87 -0.63
N LEU A 64 6.44 -18.42 0.62
CA LEU A 64 6.89 -17.06 0.98
C LEU A 64 8.44 -16.92 0.98
N TYR A 65 9.18 -18.04 1.10
CA TYR A 65 10.65 -18.12 1.11
C TYR A 65 11.25 -18.55 -0.23
N ASP A 66 10.42 -18.94 -1.19
CA ASP A 66 10.72 -18.80 -2.61
C ASP A 66 10.26 -17.38 -2.96
N PRO A 67 11.13 -16.36 -2.81
CA PRO A 67 10.72 -15.01 -3.06
C PRO A 67 10.61 -14.92 -4.58
N THR A 68 9.43 -15.18 -5.12
CA THR A 68 8.97 -14.28 -6.17
C THR A 68 9.01 -12.91 -5.51
N VAL A 69 10.11 -12.20 -5.74
CA VAL A 69 10.38 -10.88 -5.20
C VAL A 69 9.20 -10.03 -5.63
N VAL A 70 8.27 -9.79 -4.69
CA VAL A 70 7.12 -8.95 -5.00
C VAL A 70 7.47 -7.51 -4.71
N GLN A 71 7.21 -6.65 -5.68
CA GLN A 71 7.53 -5.23 -5.59
C GLN A 71 6.33 -4.38 -6.00
N VAL A 72 6.17 -3.26 -5.30
CA VAL A 72 5.14 -2.27 -5.62
C VAL A 72 5.77 -1.20 -6.49
N GLU A 73 5.20 -1.01 -7.67
CA GLU A 73 5.69 -0.06 -8.67
C GLU A 73 4.55 0.82 -9.18
N ILE A 74 4.90 1.89 -9.92
CA ILE A 74 3.93 2.65 -10.69
C ILE A 74 3.58 1.83 -11.93
N ALA A 75 2.30 1.70 -12.25
CA ALA A 75 1.84 0.92 -13.40
C ALA A 75 2.37 1.50 -14.71
N THR A 76 2.79 0.64 -15.63
CA THR A 76 3.06 0.99 -17.04
C THR A 76 1.78 0.89 -17.87
N THR A 77 1.81 1.29 -19.14
CA THR A 77 0.61 1.25 -20.00
C THR A 77 0.16 -0.19 -20.25
N GLU A 78 1.12 -1.12 -20.30
CA GLU A 78 0.93 -2.55 -20.51
C GLU A 78 0.18 -3.18 -19.32
N ASP A 79 0.49 -2.75 -18.09
CA ASP A 79 -0.12 -3.27 -16.86
C ASP A 79 -1.63 -2.99 -16.74
N ILE A 80 -2.16 -2.02 -17.50
CA ILE A 80 -3.56 -1.57 -17.35
C ILE A 80 -4.57 -2.66 -17.67
N ILE A 81 -4.22 -3.56 -18.60
CA ILE A 81 -5.08 -4.71 -18.93
C ILE A 81 -5.20 -5.63 -17.71
N ASP A 82 -4.09 -5.91 -17.03
CA ASP A 82 -4.06 -6.76 -15.85
C ASP A 82 -4.74 -6.10 -14.66
N VAL A 83 -4.53 -4.81 -14.44
CA VAL A 83 -5.25 -4.01 -13.42
C VAL A 83 -6.76 -4.17 -13.57
N VAL A 84 -7.30 -4.00 -14.78
CA VAL A 84 -8.74 -4.14 -15.02
C VAL A 84 -9.19 -5.60 -14.90
N SER A 85 -8.40 -6.56 -15.36
CA SER A 85 -8.69 -7.99 -15.25
C SER A 85 -8.78 -8.46 -13.79
N ILE A 86 -7.81 -8.05 -12.95
CA ILE A 86 -7.80 -8.33 -11.51
C ILE A 86 -9.02 -7.68 -10.86
N GLY A 87 -9.32 -6.42 -11.19
CA GLY A 87 -10.49 -5.72 -10.67
C GLY A 87 -11.79 -6.41 -11.03
N ALA A 88 -11.96 -6.83 -12.28
CA ALA A 88 -13.12 -7.60 -12.72
C ALA A 88 -13.25 -8.92 -11.94
N THR A 89 -12.13 -9.60 -11.69
CA THR A 89 -12.11 -10.85 -10.93
C THR A 89 -12.51 -10.64 -9.47
N VAL A 90 -11.88 -9.68 -8.79
CA VAL A 90 -12.07 -9.42 -7.35
C VAL A 90 -13.43 -8.78 -7.06
N PHE A 91 -13.90 -7.91 -7.95
CA PHE A 91 -15.15 -7.15 -7.78
C PHE A 91 -16.31 -7.70 -8.63
N HIS A 92 -16.21 -8.93 -9.12
CA HIS A 92 -17.27 -9.65 -9.85
C HIS A 92 -17.82 -8.84 -11.05
N GLY A 93 -16.92 -8.26 -11.84
CA GLY A 93 -17.24 -7.45 -13.02
C GLY A 93 -17.50 -5.96 -12.73
N SER A 94 -17.59 -5.56 -11.46
CA SER A 94 -17.82 -4.15 -11.07
C SER A 94 -16.52 -3.34 -11.04
N THR A 95 -15.82 -3.25 -12.18
CA THR A 95 -14.57 -2.47 -12.34
C THR A 95 -14.69 -1.41 -13.44
N SER A 96 -13.74 -0.46 -13.48
CA SER A 96 -13.66 0.54 -14.56
C SER A 96 -13.17 -0.08 -15.87
N SER A 97 -13.53 0.51 -17.00
CA SER A 97 -13.02 0.06 -18.31
C SER A 97 -11.53 0.36 -18.49
N VAL A 98 -10.85 -0.44 -19.33
CA VAL A 98 -9.43 -0.23 -19.71
C VAL A 98 -9.18 1.19 -20.19
N ALA A 99 -10.04 1.73 -21.06
CA ALA A 99 -9.90 3.10 -21.56
C ALA A 99 -9.96 4.15 -20.44
N ARG A 100 -10.83 3.97 -19.44
CA ARG A 100 -10.96 4.88 -18.31
C ARG A 100 -9.73 4.83 -17.40
N VAL A 101 -9.28 3.62 -17.05
CA VAL A 101 -8.07 3.44 -16.22
C VAL A 101 -6.82 3.98 -16.94
N ALA A 102 -6.68 3.75 -18.24
CA ALA A 102 -5.59 4.30 -19.06
C ALA A 102 -5.65 5.84 -19.15
N ASN A 103 -6.85 6.43 -19.18
CA ASN A 103 -6.99 7.89 -19.14
C ASN A 103 -6.51 8.44 -17.80
N TRP A 104 -6.92 7.84 -16.68
CA TRP A 104 -6.45 8.23 -15.34
C TRP A 104 -4.93 8.15 -15.22
N GLN A 105 -4.32 7.05 -15.69
CA GLN A 105 -2.86 6.90 -15.74
C GLN A 105 -2.20 8.00 -16.57
N ARG A 106 -2.73 8.32 -17.75
CA ARG A 106 -2.15 9.38 -18.59
C ARG A 106 -2.21 10.75 -17.91
N LYS A 107 -3.27 11.02 -17.16
CA LYS A 107 -3.43 12.28 -16.42
C LYS A 107 -2.51 12.33 -15.21
N CYS A 108 -2.46 11.27 -14.42
CA CYS A 108 -1.58 11.15 -13.27
C CYS A 108 -0.96 9.74 -13.25
N PRO A 109 0.26 9.57 -13.76
CA PRO A 109 0.90 8.24 -13.85
C PRO A 109 1.01 7.55 -12.49
N GLU A 110 1.24 8.32 -11.44
CA GLU A 110 1.37 7.84 -10.06
C GLU A 110 0.04 7.47 -9.40
N ALA A 111 -1.10 7.65 -10.08
CA ALA A 111 -2.40 7.28 -9.53
C ALA A 111 -2.61 5.76 -9.47
N ILE A 112 -1.83 4.98 -10.22
CA ILE A 112 -2.00 3.53 -10.32
C ILE A 112 -0.70 2.85 -9.93
N HIS A 113 -0.79 1.99 -8.93
CA HIS A 113 0.31 1.17 -8.46
C HIS A 113 -0.01 -0.29 -8.70
N VAL A 114 1.00 -1.08 -9.06
CA VAL A 114 0.90 -2.52 -9.26
C VAL A 114 1.83 -3.25 -8.31
N LEU A 115 1.42 -4.44 -7.88
CA LEU A 115 2.24 -5.40 -7.18
C LEU A 115 2.66 -6.46 -8.20
N LYS A 116 3.95 -6.51 -8.52
CA LYS A 116 4.51 -7.45 -9.50
C LYS A 116 5.31 -8.54 -8.84
N THR A 117 5.28 -9.76 -9.37
CA THR A 117 6.18 -10.85 -8.98
C THR A 117 7.58 -10.67 -9.60
N GLY A 118 8.52 -11.54 -9.24
CA GLY A 118 9.85 -11.56 -9.84
C GLY A 118 9.84 -11.87 -11.35
N ASP A 119 8.74 -12.42 -11.86
CA ASP A 119 8.53 -12.75 -13.28
C ASP A 119 7.71 -11.66 -14.01
N ASP A 120 7.61 -10.46 -13.44
CA ASP A 120 6.88 -9.30 -14.00
C ASP A 120 5.35 -9.50 -14.11
N GLU A 121 4.79 -10.52 -13.45
CA GLU A 121 3.34 -10.74 -13.41
C GLU A 121 2.67 -9.80 -12.40
N VAL A 122 1.63 -9.07 -12.82
CA VAL A 122 0.81 -8.25 -11.94
C VAL A 122 -0.12 -9.14 -11.11
N VAL A 123 0.11 -9.19 -9.79
CA VAL A 123 -0.69 -9.97 -8.83
C VAL A 123 -1.55 -9.12 -7.92
N GLY A 124 -1.46 -7.80 -8.03
CA GLY A 124 -2.32 -6.86 -7.33
C GLY A 124 -2.13 -5.44 -7.80
N TYR A 125 -3.02 -4.55 -7.37
CA TYR A 125 -2.95 -3.14 -7.73
C TYR A 125 -3.70 -2.25 -6.74
N ALA A 126 -3.35 -0.97 -6.74
CA ALA A 126 -4.09 0.08 -6.05
C ALA A 126 -4.30 1.28 -6.97
N ILE A 127 -5.49 1.91 -6.88
CA ILE A 127 -5.83 3.14 -7.60
C ILE A 127 -6.09 4.25 -6.57
N LEU A 128 -5.27 5.29 -6.62
CA LEU A 128 -5.26 6.47 -5.77
C LEU A 128 -5.56 7.70 -6.62
N LEU A 129 -6.76 8.26 -6.52
CA LEU A 129 -7.15 9.44 -7.29
C LEU A 129 -7.05 10.69 -6.42
N ALA A 130 -6.12 11.59 -6.71
CA ALA A 130 -6.10 12.92 -6.11
C ALA A 130 -7.20 13.78 -6.75
N MET A 131 -8.10 14.33 -5.94
CA MET A 131 -9.30 15.02 -6.42
C MET A 131 -9.78 16.07 -5.39
N PRO A 132 -10.67 17.01 -5.79
CA PRO A 132 -11.38 17.87 -4.85
C PRO A 132 -12.17 17.05 -3.82
N GLU A 133 -12.10 17.46 -2.56
CA GLU A 133 -12.82 16.79 -1.47
C GLU A 133 -14.33 16.72 -1.72
N GLU A 134 -14.92 17.79 -2.24
CA GLU A 134 -16.34 17.84 -2.57
C GLU A 134 -16.75 16.69 -3.51
N ARG A 135 -15.99 16.48 -4.59
CA ARG A 135 -16.25 15.39 -5.55
C ARG A 135 -16.11 14.02 -4.90
N ILE A 136 -15.14 13.84 -4.01
CA ILE A 136 -14.99 12.59 -3.24
C ILE A 136 -16.21 12.37 -2.36
N LEU A 137 -16.68 13.40 -1.64
CA LEU A 137 -17.86 13.30 -0.77
C LEU A 137 -19.15 13.03 -1.57
N GLU A 138 -19.27 13.56 -2.79
CA GLU A 138 -20.36 13.22 -3.70
C GLU A 138 -20.36 11.72 -4.08
N ILE A 139 -19.18 11.15 -4.35
CA ILE A 139 -19.01 9.72 -4.63
C ILE A 139 -19.36 8.88 -3.40
N LEU A 140 -18.81 9.24 -2.24
CA LEU A 140 -19.08 8.53 -0.97
C LEU A 140 -20.57 8.58 -0.59
N GLY A 141 -21.23 9.70 -0.85
CA GLY A 141 -22.66 9.89 -0.66
C GLY A 141 -23.52 9.37 -1.82
N ARG A 142 -22.92 8.76 -2.85
CA ARG A 142 -23.59 8.21 -4.05
C ARG A 142 -24.46 9.24 -4.79
N LYS A 143 -24.13 10.53 -4.67
CA LYS A 143 -24.74 11.60 -5.47
C LYS A 143 -24.30 11.53 -6.93
N ILE A 144 -23.07 11.04 -7.14
CA ILE A 144 -22.51 10.73 -8.45
C ILE A 144 -21.91 9.32 -8.43
N SER A 145 -21.82 8.70 -9.59
CA SER A 145 -20.99 7.52 -9.82
C SER A 145 -19.53 7.92 -10.00
N ILE A 146 -18.62 6.99 -9.72
CA ILE A 146 -17.21 7.13 -10.10
C ILE A 146 -17.04 7.23 -11.63
N ASP A 147 -18.02 6.73 -12.40
CA ASP A 147 -18.02 6.87 -13.85
C ASP A 147 -18.34 8.30 -14.33
N ASP A 148 -18.94 9.12 -13.46
CA ASP A 148 -19.24 10.54 -13.71
C ASP A 148 -18.04 11.44 -13.37
N VAL A 149 -16.95 10.87 -12.83
CA VAL A 149 -15.69 11.58 -12.60
C VAL A 149 -14.97 11.75 -13.92
N THR A 150 -14.72 13.00 -14.28
CA THR A 150 -14.03 13.40 -15.50
C THR A 150 -12.52 13.39 -15.29
N ILE A 151 -11.76 13.51 -16.39
CA ILE A 151 -10.30 13.58 -16.30
C ILE A 151 -9.79 14.87 -15.63
N ASP A 152 -10.58 15.94 -15.70
CA ASP A 152 -10.26 17.25 -15.12
C ASP A 152 -10.48 17.28 -13.61
N ASP A 153 -11.29 16.35 -13.09
CA ASP A 153 -11.47 16.14 -11.66
C ASP A 153 -10.24 15.50 -10.99
N ILE A 154 -9.31 14.94 -11.78
CA ILE A 154 -8.13 14.21 -11.30
C ILE A 154 -6.91 15.11 -11.34
N TYR A 155 -6.24 15.24 -10.20
CA TYR A 155 -5.08 16.09 -10.01
C TYR A 155 -3.79 15.28 -9.99
N ASP A 156 -2.70 15.94 -10.35
CA ASP A 156 -1.35 15.42 -10.12
C ASP A 156 -0.95 15.58 -8.65
N PHE A 157 -0.04 14.73 -8.19
CA PHE A 157 0.61 14.89 -6.88
C PHE A 157 1.69 15.97 -6.94
N THR A 158 1.27 17.22 -7.11
CA THR A 158 2.13 18.40 -7.21
C THR A 158 2.13 19.23 -5.93
N PRO A 159 3.24 19.91 -5.62
CA PRO A 159 3.29 20.87 -4.52
C PRO A 159 2.37 22.08 -4.75
N GLY A 160 2.00 22.75 -3.66
CA GLY A 160 1.42 24.10 -3.70
C GLY A 160 -0.10 24.18 -3.59
N GLN A 161 -0.81 23.05 -3.72
CA GLN A 161 -2.25 22.97 -3.46
C GLN A 161 -2.57 21.85 -2.46
N PRO A 162 -3.47 22.09 -1.48
CA PRO A 162 -4.05 21.02 -0.69
C PRO A 162 -4.84 20.07 -1.58
N LEU A 163 -4.67 18.76 -1.39
CA LEU A 163 -5.42 17.74 -2.10
C LEU A 163 -5.94 16.66 -1.14
N CYS A 164 -7.04 16.04 -1.54
CA CYS A 164 -7.55 14.82 -0.92
C CYS A 164 -7.34 13.64 -1.88
N ILE A 165 -7.21 12.44 -1.32
CA ILE A 165 -7.01 11.22 -2.11
C ILE A 165 -8.19 10.29 -1.91
N TYR A 166 -8.83 9.89 -3.01
CA TYR A 166 -9.78 8.79 -3.01
C TYR A 166 -9.07 7.48 -3.35
N VAL A 167 -8.99 6.60 -2.35
CA VAL A 167 -8.53 5.21 -2.51
C VAL A 167 -9.67 4.45 -3.17
N ARG A 168 -9.66 4.44 -4.50
CA ARG A 168 -10.74 3.88 -5.30
C ARG A 168 -10.80 2.36 -5.17
N GLU A 169 -9.66 1.70 -5.36
CA GLU A 169 -9.54 0.24 -5.32
C GLU A 169 -8.18 -0.16 -4.75
N ILE A 170 -8.19 -1.24 -3.97
CA ILE A 170 -7.01 -2.03 -3.61
C ILE A 170 -7.43 -3.48 -3.77
N ALA A 171 -6.74 -4.22 -4.64
CA ALA A 171 -7.08 -5.59 -4.97
C ALA A 171 -5.82 -6.43 -5.19
N VAL A 172 -5.92 -7.71 -4.86
CA VAL A 172 -4.91 -8.72 -5.16
C VAL A 172 -5.60 -9.93 -5.77
N LEU A 173 -4.91 -10.64 -6.66
CA LEU A 173 -5.43 -11.84 -7.28
C LEU A 173 -5.86 -12.85 -6.21
N PRO A 174 -7.07 -13.45 -6.34
CA PRO A 174 -7.44 -14.58 -5.50
C PRO A 174 -6.47 -15.75 -5.71
N SER A 175 -6.07 -16.40 -4.62
CA SER A 175 -5.21 -17.56 -4.62
C SER A 175 -5.84 -18.68 -3.79
N SER A 176 -5.57 -19.92 -4.21
CA SER A 176 -5.94 -21.10 -3.42
C SER A 176 -5.23 -21.11 -2.05
N ASN A 177 -4.09 -20.43 -1.94
CA ASN A 177 -3.38 -20.22 -0.69
C ASN A 177 -3.71 -18.85 -0.07
N LYS A 178 -4.53 -18.84 0.99
CA LYS A 178 -4.91 -17.62 1.74
C LYS A 178 -3.73 -16.89 2.38
N GLY A 179 -2.63 -17.60 2.64
CA GLY A 179 -1.39 -16.98 3.11
C GLY A 179 -0.75 -16.09 2.05
N VAL A 180 -0.76 -16.52 0.80
CA VAL A 180 -0.23 -15.76 -0.36
C VAL A 180 -1.09 -14.51 -0.60
N GLU A 181 -2.42 -14.63 -0.63
CA GLU A 181 -3.32 -13.46 -0.75
C GLU A 181 -3.07 -12.42 0.36
N SER A 182 -2.92 -12.90 1.60
CA SER A 182 -2.69 -12.02 2.75
C SER A 182 -1.33 -11.34 2.69
N PHE A 183 -0.31 -12.05 2.21
CA PHE A 183 1.02 -11.51 1.98
C PHE A 183 1.01 -10.45 0.88
N TRP A 184 0.45 -10.74 -0.29
CA TRP A 184 0.32 -9.76 -1.38
C TRP A 184 -0.44 -8.52 -0.91
N GLY A 185 -1.57 -8.69 -0.22
CA GLY A 185 -2.34 -7.56 0.30
C GLY A 185 -1.54 -6.72 1.30
N GLY A 186 -0.80 -7.36 2.20
CA GLY A 186 0.08 -6.67 3.16
C GLY A 186 1.23 -5.91 2.49
N THR A 187 1.89 -6.53 1.51
CA THR A 187 2.97 -5.92 0.74
C THR A 187 2.47 -4.72 -0.06
N LEU A 188 1.34 -4.86 -0.75
CA LEU A 188 0.73 -3.77 -1.50
C LEU A 188 0.36 -2.60 -0.58
N ILE A 189 -0.34 -2.85 0.54
CA ILE A 189 -0.71 -1.80 1.52
C ILE A 189 0.56 -1.09 2.05
N THR A 190 1.62 -1.84 2.34
CA THR A 190 2.88 -1.28 2.81
C THR A 190 3.54 -0.40 1.74
N GLY A 191 3.56 -0.84 0.48
CA GLY A 191 4.07 -0.06 -0.64
C GLY A 191 3.29 1.25 -0.83
N ILE A 192 1.95 1.20 -0.75
CA ILE A 192 1.11 2.39 -0.81
C ILE A 192 1.36 3.34 0.36
N ALA A 193 1.49 2.82 1.59
CA ALA A 193 1.83 3.64 2.75
C ALA A 193 3.19 4.34 2.59
N ASN A 194 4.18 3.65 2.03
CA ASN A 194 5.50 4.23 1.73
C ASN A 194 5.43 5.30 0.64
N PHE A 195 4.67 5.05 -0.44
CA PHE A 195 4.39 6.04 -1.47
C PHE A 195 3.76 7.30 -0.88
N LEU A 196 2.68 7.17 -0.10
CA LEU A 196 2.02 8.29 0.56
C LEU A 196 2.98 9.05 1.49
N ALA A 197 3.82 8.35 2.25
CA ALA A 197 4.84 8.99 3.09
C ALA A 197 5.89 9.76 2.27
N SER A 198 6.25 9.26 1.09
CA SER A 198 7.20 9.90 0.18
C SER A 198 6.68 11.21 -0.41
N LEU A 199 5.37 11.36 -0.57
CA LEU A 199 4.75 12.60 -1.06
C LEU A 199 5.03 13.79 -0.14
N GLY A 200 5.28 13.53 1.14
CA GLY A 200 5.77 14.54 2.10
C GLY A 200 7.11 15.14 1.68
N ASN A 201 8.08 14.33 1.22
CA ASN A 201 9.39 14.83 0.76
C ASN A 201 9.27 15.74 -0.47
N ARG A 202 8.17 15.59 -1.22
CA ARG A 202 7.86 16.38 -2.40
C ARG A 202 7.01 17.61 -2.09
N LYS A 203 6.74 17.93 -0.82
CA LYS A 203 5.85 19.03 -0.40
C LYS A 203 4.44 18.93 -0.98
N VAL A 204 3.97 17.73 -1.29
CA VAL A 204 2.57 17.54 -1.69
C VAL A 204 1.73 17.60 -0.43
N ASN A 205 0.76 18.53 -0.37
CA ASN A 205 -0.08 18.73 0.80
C ASN A 205 -1.34 17.85 0.72
N ILE A 206 -1.29 16.68 1.34
CA ILE A 206 -2.43 15.78 1.49
C ILE A 206 -3.18 16.13 2.78
N GLU A 207 -4.45 16.49 2.66
CA GLU A 207 -5.31 16.78 3.81
C GLU A 207 -5.94 15.51 4.37
N ARG A 208 -6.57 14.71 3.51
CA ARG A 208 -7.34 13.52 3.90
C ARG A 208 -7.26 12.43 2.84
N LEU A 209 -7.41 11.18 3.30
CA LEU A 209 -7.69 10.04 2.43
C LEU A 209 -9.11 9.54 2.68
N TYR A 210 -9.74 9.05 1.62
CA TYR A 210 -11.09 8.54 1.63
C TYR A 210 -11.16 7.18 0.97
N ALA A 211 -12.03 6.30 1.47
CA ALA A 211 -12.24 4.98 0.87
C ALA A 211 -13.67 4.50 1.07
N LEU A 212 -14.14 3.64 0.15
CA LEU A 212 -15.32 2.80 0.34
C LEU A 212 -14.89 1.35 0.48
N ALA A 213 -15.42 0.65 1.48
CA ALA A 213 -15.21 -0.79 1.62
C ALA A 213 -16.52 -1.55 1.85
N SER A 214 -16.78 -2.53 1.00
CA SER A 214 -17.93 -3.44 1.09
C SER A 214 -17.54 -4.83 1.63
N THR A 215 -16.28 -5.24 1.46
CA THR A 215 -15.78 -6.56 1.87
C THR A 215 -15.24 -6.54 3.29
N LYS A 216 -15.25 -7.71 3.96
CA LYS A 216 -14.65 -7.85 5.30
C LYS A 216 -13.15 -7.52 5.29
N HIS A 217 -12.44 -7.91 4.23
CA HIS A 217 -11.02 -7.63 4.05
C HIS A 217 -10.76 -6.15 3.83
N GLY A 218 -11.52 -5.48 2.97
CA GLY A 218 -11.41 -4.03 2.74
C GLY A 218 -11.65 -3.23 4.02
N ARG A 219 -12.71 -3.54 4.78
CA ARG A 219 -12.97 -2.87 6.06
C ARG A 219 -11.84 -3.06 7.06
N ARG A 220 -11.30 -4.29 7.16
CA ARG A 220 -10.17 -4.58 8.03
C ARG A 220 -8.91 -3.83 7.58
N ALA A 221 -8.64 -3.78 6.26
CA ALA A 221 -7.52 -3.04 5.70
C ALA A 221 -7.62 -1.54 6.04
N SER A 222 -8.78 -0.91 5.82
CA SER A 222 -9.02 0.49 6.19
C SER A 222 -8.76 0.75 7.68
N GLN A 223 -9.26 -0.12 8.57
CA GLN A 223 -9.03 -0.02 10.01
C GLN A 223 -7.55 -0.17 10.39
N VAL A 224 -6.83 -1.12 9.78
CA VAL A 224 -5.40 -1.33 10.02
C VAL A 224 -4.57 -0.13 9.52
N MET A 225 -5.00 0.50 8.43
CA MET A 225 -4.41 1.75 7.93
C MET A 225 -4.79 2.99 8.78
N GLY A 226 -5.63 2.82 9.81
CA GLY A 226 -6.01 3.88 10.73
C GLY A 226 -7.15 4.77 10.25
N PHE A 227 -7.90 4.36 9.23
CA PHE A 227 -9.07 5.12 8.81
C PHE A 227 -10.17 5.03 9.85
N ASP A 228 -10.83 6.15 10.09
CA ASP A 228 -12.04 6.24 10.88
C ASP A 228 -13.26 5.97 10.00
N ARG A 229 -14.23 5.26 10.57
CA ARG A 229 -15.53 5.04 9.91
C ARG A 229 -16.31 6.36 9.90
N MET A 230 -16.81 6.74 8.73
CA MET A 230 -17.70 7.90 8.59
C MET A 230 -19.15 7.51 8.93
N SER A 231 -19.92 8.49 9.37
CA SER A 231 -21.37 8.35 9.64
C SER A 231 -22.23 8.35 8.36
N ILE A 232 -21.64 8.66 7.21
CA ILE A 232 -22.32 8.61 5.91
C ILE A 232 -22.69 7.15 5.63
N ILE A 233 -23.99 6.89 5.44
CA ILE A 233 -24.49 5.62 4.92
C ILE A 233 -24.54 5.77 3.40
N PRO A 234 -23.62 5.17 2.64
CA PRO A 234 -23.50 5.45 1.21
C PRO A 234 -24.76 5.02 0.45
N ASP A 235 -25.35 3.89 0.83
CA ASP A 235 -26.45 3.27 0.10
C ASP A 235 -27.31 2.46 1.08
N PRO A 236 -28.57 2.86 1.35
CA PRO A 236 -29.47 2.13 2.23
C PRO A 236 -29.70 0.67 1.80
N ASN A 237 -29.55 0.37 0.51
CA ASN A 237 -29.71 -0.98 -0.05
C ASN A 237 -28.42 -1.82 0.06
N ARG A 238 -27.30 -1.20 0.46
CA ARG A 238 -26.01 -1.88 0.65
C ARG A 238 -25.45 -1.57 2.04
N PRO A 239 -26.08 -2.08 3.13
CA PRO A 239 -25.67 -1.76 4.51
C PRO A 239 -24.24 -2.19 4.86
N ASN A 240 -23.64 -3.07 4.05
CA ASN A 240 -22.24 -3.51 4.20
C ASN A 240 -21.21 -2.55 3.58
N LEU A 241 -21.64 -1.57 2.77
CA LEU A 241 -20.79 -0.55 2.18
C LEU A 241 -20.55 0.54 3.22
N VAL A 242 -19.29 0.73 3.60
CA VAL A 242 -18.90 1.66 4.66
C VAL A 242 -17.89 2.66 4.10
N ALA A 243 -18.14 3.94 4.36
CA ALA A 243 -17.21 5.03 4.06
C ALA A 243 -16.19 5.21 5.19
N PHE A 244 -14.96 5.48 4.80
CA PHE A 244 -13.81 5.63 5.67
C PHE A 244 -13.06 6.92 5.33
N MET A 245 -12.51 7.57 6.34
CA MET A 245 -11.71 8.78 6.20
C MET A 245 -10.48 8.71 7.12
N LEU A 246 -9.34 9.16 6.61
CA LEU A 246 -8.10 9.30 7.37
C LEU A 246 -7.64 10.75 7.31
N ASP A 247 -7.61 11.41 8.47
CA ASP A 247 -7.12 12.78 8.61
C ASP A 247 -5.57 12.79 8.69
N MET A 248 -4.90 13.35 7.68
CA MET A 248 -3.44 13.35 7.59
C MET A 248 -2.78 14.26 8.62
N GLN A 249 -3.52 15.22 9.18
CA GLN A 249 -3.02 16.14 10.18
C GLN A 249 -3.14 15.57 11.60
N LYS A 250 -4.19 14.79 11.85
CA LYS A 250 -4.50 14.28 13.20
C LYS A 250 -4.09 12.83 13.44
N SER A 251 -4.01 12.00 12.40
CA SER A 251 -3.78 10.57 12.59
C SER A 251 -2.42 10.27 13.22
N THR A 252 -2.40 9.26 14.08
CA THR A 252 -1.19 8.80 14.79
C THR A 252 -0.55 7.58 14.16
N VAL A 253 -1.09 7.06 13.06
CA VAL A 253 -0.50 5.90 12.38
C VAL A 253 0.86 6.23 11.78
N THR A 254 1.75 5.23 11.77
CA THR A 254 3.18 5.42 11.51
C THR A 254 3.47 6.12 10.19
N PHE A 255 2.85 5.70 9.08
CA PHE A 255 3.14 6.30 7.77
C PHE A 255 2.66 7.76 7.67
N VAL A 256 1.59 8.13 8.39
CA VAL A 256 1.10 9.53 8.43
C VAL A 256 2.05 10.40 9.24
N LYS A 257 2.60 9.88 10.35
CA LYS A 257 3.67 10.58 11.09
C LYS A 257 4.88 10.81 10.18
N GLN A 258 5.33 9.77 9.47
CA GLN A 258 6.44 9.85 8.54
C GLN A 258 6.16 10.84 7.40
N TYR A 259 4.95 10.83 6.83
CA TYR A 259 4.51 11.83 5.85
C TYR A 259 4.67 13.26 6.39
N ARG A 260 4.15 13.55 7.59
CA ARG A 260 4.23 14.89 8.19
C ARG A 260 5.67 15.30 8.49
N GLU A 261 6.50 14.40 9.02
CA GLU A 261 7.92 14.65 9.27
C GLU A 261 8.66 14.98 7.97
N ASN A 262 8.45 14.18 6.91
CA ASN A 262 8.99 14.42 5.57
C ASN A 262 8.53 15.76 5.01
N TYR A 263 7.24 16.08 5.15
CA TYR A 263 6.65 17.34 4.70
C TYR A 263 7.28 18.54 5.40
N GLN A 264 7.34 18.55 6.73
CA GLN A 264 7.95 19.64 7.51
C GLN A 264 9.44 19.83 7.18
N LYS A 265 10.19 18.73 7.06
CA LYS A 265 11.59 18.79 6.65
C LYS A 265 11.75 19.40 5.25
N SER A 266 10.92 18.98 4.29
CA SER A 266 10.98 19.50 2.92
C SER A 266 10.63 20.99 2.82
N LEU A 267 9.75 21.50 3.70
CA LEU A 267 9.47 22.93 3.82
C LEU A 267 10.69 23.70 4.36
N ALA A 268 11.30 23.20 5.44
CA ALA A 268 12.47 23.83 6.06
C ALA A 268 13.69 23.89 5.11
N ASP A 269 13.90 22.87 4.28
CA ASP A 269 14.99 22.82 3.30
C ASP A 269 14.83 23.84 2.15
N SER A 270 13.63 24.44 2.03
CA SER A 270 13.24 25.23 0.87
C SER A 270 12.99 26.69 1.15
N GLU A 271 12.97 27.08 2.42
CA GLU A 271 13.26 28.46 2.74
C GLU A 271 14.65 28.74 2.15
N PRO A 272 14.78 29.70 1.21
CA PRO A 272 16.10 30.12 0.80
C PRO A 272 16.81 30.40 2.11
N ARG A 273 17.94 29.73 2.34
CA ARG A 273 18.92 30.25 3.27
C ARG A 273 19.25 31.61 2.70
N THR A 274 18.47 32.58 3.12
CA THR A 274 18.82 33.97 3.15
C THR A 274 19.87 34.00 4.25
N THR A 275 21.00 33.34 4.00
CA THR A 275 22.28 33.99 4.12
C THR A 275 22.13 35.25 3.27
N ILE A 276 21.43 36.25 3.82
CA ILE A 276 21.97 37.59 3.84
C ILE A 276 23.33 37.31 4.48
N ARG A 277 24.30 36.98 3.63
CA ARG A 277 25.66 37.40 3.84
C ARG A 277 25.40 38.89 3.88
N MET A 278 25.18 39.42 5.09
CA MET A 278 25.47 40.81 5.33
C MET A 278 26.91 40.83 4.87
N LEU A 279 27.12 41.31 3.63
CA LEU A 279 28.42 41.76 3.23
C LEU A 279 28.81 42.59 4.43
N ASP A 280 29.85 42.14 5.14
CA ASP A 280 30.43 42.91 6.22
C ASP A 280 30.47 44.36 5.72
N GLU A 281 30.14 45.33 6.57
CA GLU A 281 30.27 46.74 6.18
C GLU A 281 31.63 47.00 5.52
N ALA A 282 32.67 46.24 5.89
CA ALA A 282 33.96 46.20 5.21
C ALA A 282 33.90 45.75 3.73
N GLU A 283 33.16 44.69 3.37
CA GLU A 283 32.99 44.24 1.96
C GLU A 283 32.12 45.23 1.14
N LEU A 284 31.11 45.84 1.77
CA LEU A 284 30.31 46.91 1.14
C LEU A 284 31.18 48.16 0.89
N GLN A 285 31.97 48.59 1.87
CA GLN A 285 32.93 49.69 1.72
C GLN A 285 34.03 49.37 0.69
N LEU A 286 34.46 48.12 0.58
CA LEU A 286 35.43 47.69 -0.45
C LEU A 286 34.83 47.75 -1.86
N LEU A 287 33.54 47.43 -2.01
CA LEU A 287 32.83 47.51 -3.28
C LEU A 287 32.57 48.98 -3.68
N GLU A 288 32.24 49.84 -2.74
CA GLU A 288 32.07 51.27 -2.98
C GLU A 288 33.38 51.97 -3.35
N SER A 289 34.49 51.67 -2.66
CA SER A 289 35.82 52.21 -2.98
C SER A 289 36.33 51.77 -4.36
N ARG A 290 35.96 50.56 -4.83
CA ARG A 290 36.27 50.08 -6.19
C ARG A 290 35.45 50.79 -7.28
N LYS A 291 34.21 51.21 -6.99
CA LYS A 291 33.39 51.98 -7.94
C LYS A 291 33.90 53.42 -8.12
N GLY A 292 34.49 54.03 -7.08
CA GLY A 292 35.13 55.34 -7.16
C GLY A 292 36.33 55.38 -8.13
N LYS A 293 37.25 54.41 -8.02
CA LYS A 293 38.48 54.38 -8.83
C LYS A 293 38.25 54.19 -10.34
N LYS A 294 37.16 53.51 -10.75
CA LYS A 294 36.83 53.32 -12.18
C LYS A 294 36.34 54.60 -12.87
N LYS A 295 35.84 55.60 -12.13
CA LYS A 295 35.40 56.88 -12.71
C LYS A 295 36.56 57.84 -13.01
N GLU A 296 37.68 57.75 -12.28
CA GLU A 296 38.85 58.60 -12.51
C GLU A 296 39.66 58.15 -13.74
N SER A 297 39.81 56.84 -13.98
CA SER A 297 40.54 56.34 -15.15
C SER A 297 39.86 56.60 -16.50
N LYS A 298 38.58 57.04 -16.52
CA LYS A 298 37.87 57.41 -17.76
C LYS A 298 37.93 58.91 -18.10
N LYS A 299 38.56 59.74 -17.27
CA LYS A 299 38.76 61.18 -17.54
C LYS A 299 40.15 61.53 -18.09
N GLN A 300 41.01 60.54 -18.31
CA GLN A 300 42.38 60.72 -18.82
C GLN A 300 42.62 60.12 -20.22
N LEU A 301 41.54 59.83 -20.95
CA LEU A 301 41.52 59.47 -22.37
C LEU A 301 40.59 60.46 -23.08
#